data_AF-A0A352Z2B3-F1
#
_entry.id   AF-A0A352Z2B3-F1
#
_cell.length_a   1.000
_cell.length_b   1.000
_cell.length_c   1.000
_cell.angle_alpha   90.00
_cell.angle_beta   90.00
_cell.angle_gamma   90.00
#
_symmetry.space_group_name_H-M   'P 1'
#
loop_
_entity.id
_entity.type
_entity.pdbx_description
1 polymer ?
#
loop_
_entity_poly.entity_id
_entity_poly.type
_entity_poly.pdbx_seq_one_letter_code
_entity_poly.pdbx_strand_id
1 'polypeptide(L)'
;MKRTIITFVFVLSVLILHSHPWKPSHYIIIDTDGGIDDMRAITMLLASPDVRVLGITTSGGALSPQNAYIKVKSLLNSLYHEGILVGTDTDGSYSMKEFPFALQTEWGKEDGIEGNNAPDNLSIISGLISAEKTKISFICLGSMTTALKALRNIPDFGRQVKEIVWSTDGSGYMNGFNYKIDKDASVAMLKQEIPVRIVRSMSVQQGDLYNDQLINALGSIKTPYAIKIASFFNKETVKSHKFSFNGTDEMVPVFLHYPSLFVNKVTGIISESTPADPEEIRKSTIKIVKGETIEKNQVIKKLPLDPEFYFDDISQSVNEIIEKHGVEEWKSGVFASEMHRHLGIFEIIGVKMGIRAREYFNTGVDEFKAVSYAGSTPPLSCMNDGLQVSTGSTPGHGLLTVRNDTVLAPVVDITYMGRKIRIGLKPDIARKISSELKEINFIYGLDS
;
A
#
# COMPACT_ATOMS: atom_id res chain seq x y z
N MET A 1 21.62 -43.60 -10.66
CA MET A 1 20.73 -43.36 -9.50
C MET A 1 21.32 -42.40 -8.47
N LYS A 2 22.43 -42.70 -7.78
CA LYS A 2 22.97 -41.80 -6.72
C LYS A 2 23.28 -40.36 -7.22
N ARG A 3 23.93 -40.21 -8.39
CA ARG A 3 24.18 -38.88 -8.98
C ARG A 3 22.91 -38.12 -9.32
N THR A 4 21.91 -38.80 -9.89
CA THR A 4 20.62 -38.22 -10.26
C THR A 4 19.83 -37.74 -9.05
N ILE A 5 19.85 -38.50 -7.95
CA ILE A 5 19.20 -38.12 -6.68
C ILE A 5 19.93 -36.92 -6.06
N ILE A 6 21.27 -36.89 -6.07
CA ILE A 6 22.05 -35.76 -5.55
C ILE A 6 21.78 -34.50 -6.38
N THR A 7 21.74 -34.60 -7.71
CA THR A 7 21.39 -33.46 -8.58
C THR A 7 19.95 -33.00 -8.33
N PHE A 8 19.00 -33.91 -8.14
CA PHE A 8 17.61 -33.55 -7.85
C PHE A 8 17.47 -32.87 -6.48
N VAL A 9 18.15 -33.38 -5.44
CA VAL A 9 18.20 -32.76 -4.10
C VAL A 9 18.92 -31.41 -4.14
N PHE A 10 19.98 -31.28 -4.92
CA PHE A 10 20.69 -30.01 -5.11
C PHE A 10 19.84 -28.98 -5.85
N VAL A 11 19.13 -29.38 -6.91
CA VAL A 11 18.17 -28.51 -7.62
C VAL A 11 17.02 -28.12 -6.70
N LEU A 12 16.47 -29.04 -5.90
CA LEU A 12 15.45 -28.73 -4.89
C LEU A 12 15.94 -27.76 -3.81
N SER A 13 17.20 -27.85 -3.39
CA SER A 13 17.78 -26.94 -2.41
C SER A 13 18.11 -25.57 -2.99
N VAL A 14 18.49 -25.49 -4.28
CA VAL A 14 18.68 -24.22 -4.98
C VAL A 14 17.35 -23.51 -5.23
N LEU A 15 16.24 -24.24 -5.43
CA LEU A 15 14.90 -23.64 -5.55
C LEU A 15 14.40 -22.98 -4.24
N ILE A 16 15.03 -23.27 -3.10
CA ILE A 16 14.70 -22.66 -1.80
C ILE A 16 15.52 -21.37 -1.57
N LEU A 17 16.56 -21.11 -2.37
CA LEU A 17 17.39 -19.91 -2.25
C LEU A 17 16.70 -18.72 -2.93
N HIS A 18 15.91 -17.97 -2.15
CA HIS A 18 15.39 -16.67 -2.55
C HIS A 18 16.47 -15.61 -2.27
N SER A 19 17.35 -15.35 -3.23
CA SER A 19 18.44 -14.37 -3.13
C SER A 19 18.16 -13.04 -3.85
N HIS A 20 16.96 -12.86 -4.40
CA HIS A 20 16.57 -11.61 -5.05
C HIS A 20 15.94 -10.62 -4.07
N PRO A 21 16.07 -9.30 -4.33
CA PRO A 21 15.33 -8.29 -3.58
C PRO A 21 13.86 -8.68 -3.55
N TRP A 22 13.29 -8.65 -2.37
CA TRP A 22 11.91 -9.03 -2.18
C TRP A 22 11.00 -8.15 -3.05
N LYS A 23 10.08 -8.79 -3.77
CA LYS A 23 9.02 -8.14 -4.55
C LYS A 23 7.67 -8.53 -3.96
N PRO A 24 6.67 -7.65 -4.03
CA PRO A 24 5.33 -7.97 -3.54
C PRO A 24 4.74 -9.17 -4.30
N SER A 25 4.08 -10.05 -3.56
CA SER A 25 3.42 -11.24 -4.13
C SER A 25 2.10 -10.89 -4.83
N HIS A 26 1.51 -9.74 -4.49
CA HIS A 26 0.20 -9.32 -4.97
C HIS A 26 0.24 -7.93 -5.61
N TYR A 27 0.01 -7.87 -6.93
CA TYR A 27 -0.24 -6.63 -7.66
C TYR A 27 -1.74 -6.54 -7.89
N ILE A 28 -2.38 -5.49 -7.36
CA ILE A 28 -3.85 -5.44 -7.30
C ILE A 28 -4.43 -4.14 -7.82
N ILE A 29 -5.62 -4.24 -8.41
CA ILE A 29 -6.55 -3.12 -8.64
C ILE A 29 -7.78 -3.42 -7.79
N ILE A 30 -8.28 -2.43 -7.05
CA ILE A 30 -9.41 -2.60 -6.13
C ILE A 30 -10.61 -1.84 -6.68
N ASP A 31 -11.76 -2.50 -6.80
CA ASP A 31 -13.06 -1.86 -7.02
C ASP A 31 -13.86 -1.88 -5.71
N THR A 32 -14.38 -0.73 -5.28
CA THR A 32 -15.11 -0.55 -4.02
C THR A 32 -16.40 0.21 -4.21
N ASP A 33 -17.41 -0.10 -3.39
CA ASP A 33 -18.69 0.61 -3.38
C ASP A 33 -18.80 1.66 -2.25
N GLY A 34 -17.69 1.89 -1.52
CA GLY A 34 -17.57 2.94 -0.51
C GLY A 34 -18.07 2.56 0.89
N GLY A 35 -18.29 1.27 1.18
CA GLY A 35 -18.59 0.80 2.52
C GLY A 35 -17.48 1.10 3.52
N ILE A 36 -17.85 1.08 4.82
CA ILE A 36 -16.89 1.36 5.90
C ILE A 36 -15.89 0.21 6.08
N ASP A 37 -16.32 -1.00 5.77
CA ASP A 37 -15.54 -2.22 5.68
C ASP A 37 -14.60 -2.20 4.49
N ASP A 38 -15.02 -1.69 3.32
CA ASP A 38 -14.13 -1.48 2.19
C ASP A 38 -12.94 -0.59 2.57
N MET A 39 -13.20 0.51 3.27
CA MET A 39 -12.14 1.45 3.67
C MET A 39 -11.16 0.81 4.67
N ARG A 40 -11.63 -0.07 5.56
CA ARG A 40 -10.74 -0.85 6.44
C ARG A 40 -9.95 -1.89 5.66
N ALA A 41 -10.56 -2.58 4.70
CA ALA A 41 -9.89 -3.53 3.82
C ALA A 41 -8.81 -2.85 2.96
N ILE A 42 -9.12 -1.71 2.35
CA ILE A 42 -8.16 -0.88 1.61
C ILE A 42 -7.02 -0.45 2.53
N THR A 43 -7.31 0.00 3.76
CA THR A 43 -6.28 0.38 4.73
C THR A 43 -5.35 -0.79 5.07
N MET A 44 -5.88 -2.00 5.22
CA MET A 44 -5.08 -3.22 5.44
C MET A 44 -4.21 -3.59 4.23
N LEU A 45 -4.75 -3.47 3.01
CA LEU A 45 -4.01 -3.73 1.77
C LEU A 45 -2.86 -2.73 1.58
N LEU A 46 -3.09 -1.45 1.88
CA LEU A 46 -2.06 -0.41 1.83
C LEU A 46 -0.95 -0.61 2.89
N ALA A 47 -1.30 -1.18 4.04
CA ALA A 47 -0.37 -1.44 5.13
C ALA A 47 0.63 -2.55 4.82
N SER A 48 0.24 -3.49 3.96
CA SER A 48 1.05 -4.66 3.64
C SER A 48 2.10 -4.33 2.59
N PRO A 49 3.41 -4.45 2.90
CA PRO A 49 4.43 -4.33 1.87
C PRO A 49 4.20 -5.34 0.73
N ASP A 50 3.73 -6.56 1.03
CA ASP A 50 3.49 -7.67 0.08
C ASP A 50 2.34 -7.47 -0.90
N VAL A 51 1.65 -6.34 -0.76
CA VAL A 51 0.64 -5.89 -1.69
C VAL A 51 1.09 -4.60 -2.36
N ARG A 52 0.95 -4.52 -3.67
CA ARG A 52 1.07 -3.30 -4.45
C ARG A 52 -0.30 -2.91 -4.99
N VAL A 53 -0.89 -1.89 -4.37
CA VAL A 53 -2.15 -1.28 -4.83
C VAL A 53 -1.84 -0.36 -6.01
N LEU A 54 -2.13 -0.82 -7.23
CA LEU A 54 -1.83 -0.08 -8.46
C LEU A 54 -2.81 1.06 -8.70
N GLY A 55 -4.07 0.85 -8.33
CA GLY A 55 -5.13 1.83 -8.43
C GLY A 55 -6.41 1.32 -7.78
N ILE A 56 -7.33 2.26 -7.56
CA ILE A 56 -8.64 2.00 -6.97
C ILE A 56 -9.71 2.52 -7.91
N THR A 57 -10.79 1.78 -8.11
CA THR A 57 -11.97 2.21 -8.82
C THR A 57 -13.16 2.21 -7.88
N THR A 58 -14.11 3.10 -8.13
CA THR A 58 -15.34 3.16 -7.36
C THR A 58 -16.54 2.84 -8.23
N SER A 59 -17.44 2.02 -7.68
CA SER A 59 -18.74 1.65 -8.25
C SER A 59 -19.84 1.92 -7.23
N GLY A 60 -21.10 1.72 -7.59
CA GLY A 60 -22.21 1.99 -6.68
C GLY A 60 -22.65 0.76 -5.90
N GLY A 61 -23.14 1.01 -4.69
CA GLY A 61 -23.58 -0.03 -3.75
C GLY A 61 -23.90 0.58 -2.40
N ALA A 62 -22.97 0.47 -1.46
CA ALA A 62 -23.04 1.13 -0.15
C ALA A 62 -23.17 2.65 -0.29
N LEU A 63 -22.38 3.26 -1.17
CA LEU A 63 -22.46 4.67 -1.57
C LEU A 63 -22.68 4.79 -3.09
N SER A 64 -22.95 6.00 -3.55
CA SER A 64 -22.80 6.33 -4.98
C SER A 64 -21.31 6.36 -5.37
N PRO A 65 -20.96 6.10 -6.64
CA PRO A 65 -19.57 6.06 -7.09
C PRO A 65 -18.77 7.31 -6.75
N GLN A 66 -19.41 8.48 -6.88
CA GLN A 66 -18.79 9.79 -6.60
C GLN A 66 -18.53 10.00 -5.10
N ASN A 67 -19.47 9.57 -4.24
CA ASN A 67 -19.28 9.63 -2.79
C ASN A 67 -18.20 8.63 -2.34
N ALA A 68 -18.21 7.41 -2.89
CA ALA A 68 -17.14 6.43 -2.67
C ALA A 68 -15.77 6.98 -3.12
N TYR A 69 -15.70 7.67 -4.26
CA TYR A 69 -14.47 8.32 -4.74
C TYR A 69 -13.93 9.35 -3.73
N ILE A 70 -14.81 10.17 -3.16
CA ILE A 70 -14.44 11.16 -2.13
C ILE A 70 -13.87 10.46 -0.90
N LYS A 71 -14.51 9.37 -0.42
CA LYS A 71 -14.01 8.57 0.73
C LYS A 71 -12.66 7.93 0.45
N VAL A 72 -12.47 7.33 -0.72
CA VAL A 72 -11.20 6.71 -1.11
C VAL A 72 -10.09 7.76 -1.21
N LYS A 73 -10.34 8.88 -1.90
CA LYS A 73 -9.33 9.94 -2.05
C LYS A 73 -8.97 10.58 -0.70
N SER A 74 -9.95 10.82 0.17
CA SER A 74 -9.67 11.38 1.50
C SER A 74 -8.88 10.42 2.37
N LEU A 75 -9.18 9.11 2.32
CA LEU A 75 -8.40 8.06 2.97
C LEU A 75 -6.95 8.05 2.48
N LEU A 76 -6.73 7.97 1.16
CA LEU A 76 -5.40 7.94 0.55
C LEU A 76 -4.58 9.19 0.90
N ASN A 77 -5.19 10.37 0.80
CA ASN A 77 -4.52 11.62 1.15
C ASN A 77 -4.12 11.66 2.64
N SER A 78 -4.96 11.10 3.53
CA SER A 78 -4.65 11.03 4.96
C SER A 78 -3.50 10.07 5.31
N LEU A 79 -3.16 9.16 4.39
CA LEU A 79 -2.06 8.19 4.49
C LEU A 79 -0.87 8.57 3.60
N TYR A 80 -0.86 9.77 3.02
CA TYR A 80 0.18 10.28 2.11
C TYR A 80 0.35 9.46 0.82
N HIS A 81 -0.71 8.77 0.37
CA HIS A 81 -0.76 7.97 -0.86
C HIS A 81 -1.46 8.70 -2.01
N GLU A 82 -1.23 10.00 -2.16
CA GLU A 82 -1.92 10.83 -3.16
C GLU A 82 -1.62 10.41 -4.60
N GLY A 83 -0.53 9.66 -4.79
CA GLY A 83 -0.10 9.09 -6.05
C GLY A 83 -0.85 7.84 -6.48
N ILE A 84 -1.66 7.18 -5.64
CA ILE A 84 -2.50 6.08 -6.12
C ILE A 84 -3.64 6.66 -6.98
N LEU A 85 -3.82 6.12 -8.18
CA LEU A 85 -4.89 6.53 -9.09
C LEU A 85 -6.24 6.07 -8.55
N VAL A 86 -7.22 6.96 -8.60
CA VAL A 86 -8.62 6.64 -8.30
C VAL A 86 -9.49 7.04 -9.47
N GLY A 87 -10.33 6.12 -9.96
CA GLY A 87 -11.34 6.40 -10.96
C GLY A 87 -12.75 6.09 -10.46
N THR A 88 -13.76 6.77 -10.96
CA THR A 88 -15.16 6.55 -10.61
C THR A 88 -15.91 5.99 -11.80
N ASP A 89 -16.91 5.14 -11.54
CA ASP A 89 -17.88 4.80 -12.57
C ASP A 89 -18.73 6.03 -12.93
N THR A 90 -18.89 6.29 -14.22
CA THR A 90 -19.61 7.46 -14.76
C THR A 90 -20.88 7.07 -15.52
N ASP A 91 -21.03 5.80 -15.90
CA ASP A 91 -22.12 5.31 -16.74
C ASP A 91 -22.73 3.99 -16.23
N GLY A 92 -22.53 3.67 -14.94
CA GLY A 92 -23.08 2.51 -14.25
C GLY A 92 -24.60 2.51 -14.08
N SER A 93 -25.18 1.32 -14.16
CA SER A 93 -26.57 1.07 -13.76
C SER A 93 -26.60 -0.10 -12.78
N TYR A 94 -26.84 0.20 -11.51
CA TYR A 94 -26.91 -0.76 -10.42
C TYR A 94 -27.74 -0.22 -9.26
N SER A 95 -28.11 -1.12 -8.34
CA SER A 95 -28.79 -0.72 -7.11
C SER A 95 -27.81 -0.06 -6.14
N MET A 96 -28.10 1.17 -5.73
CA MET A 96 -27.36 1.88 -4.67
C MET A 96 -28.26 2.12 -3.45
N LYS A 97 -27.68 2.03 -2.25
CA LYS A 97 -28.38 2.28 -0.98
C LYS A 97 -28.06 3.63 -0.34
N GLU A 98 -26.89 4.19 -0.62
CA GLU A 98 -26.37 5.40 0.05
C GLU A 98 -26.53 5.37 1.57
N PHE A 99 -25.87 4.41 2.22
CA PHE A 99 -25.98 4.25 3.66
C PHE A 99 -25.51 5.52 4.39
N PRO A 100 -26.38 6.17 5.21
CA PRO A 100 -26.02 7.39 5.91
C PRO A 100 -24.80 7.24 6.82
N PHE A 101 -24.64 6.08 7.45
CA PHE A 101 -23.50 5.81 8.31
C PHE A 101 -22.17 5.79 7.55
N ALA A 102 -22.14 5.19 6.35
CA ALA A 102 -20.95 5.22 5.49
C ALA A 102 -20.68 6.64 4.98
N LEU A 103 -21.72 7.36 4.59
CA LEU A 103 -21.61 8.73 4.08
C LEU A 103 -21.08 9.71 5.13
N GLN A 104 -21.49 9.55 6.39
CA GLN A 104 -21.07 10.40 7.51
C GLN A 104 -19.72 9.99 8.10
N THR A 105 -19.23 8.79 7.79
CA THR A 105 -17.91 8.34 8.27
C THR A 105 -16.81 9.07 7.51
N GLU A 106 -15.95 9.77 8.25
CA GLU A 106 -14.79 10.46 7.70
C GLU A 106 -13.55 9.57 7.78
N TRP A 107 -12.86 9.43 6.64
CA TRP A 107 -11.59 8.69 6.55
C TRP A 107 -10.38 9.62 6.40
N GLY A 108 -10.60 10.87 6.04
CA GLY A 108 -9.61 11.93 5.92
C GLY A 108 -10.30 13.26 5.66
N LYS A 109 -9.52 14.30 5.34
CA LYS A 109 -10.09 15.58 4.92
C LYS A 109 -10.66 15.44 3.51
N GLU A 110 -11.91 15.85 3.32
CA GLU A 110 -12.61 15.81 2.04
C GLU A 110 -12.50 17.14 1.26
N ASP A 111 -11.97 18.18 1.90
CA ASP A 111 -11.80 19.51 1.31
C ASP A 111 -11.03 19.46 -0.02
N GLY A 112 -11.63 20.04 -1.07
CA GLY A 112 -11.04 20.10 -2.41
C GLY A 112 -11.10 18.79 -3.20
N ILE A 113 -11.82 17.77 -2.72
CA ILE A 113 -12.05 16.52 -3.44
C ILE A 113 -13.44 16.57 -4.08
N GLU A 114 -13.48 16.64 -5.42
CA GLU A 114 -14.72 16.79 -6.17
C GLU A 114 -15.05 15.50 -6.92
N GLY A 115 -16.05 14.74 -6.44
CA GLY A 115 -16.47 13.47 -7.05
C GLY A 115 -16.95 13.59 -8.50
N ASN A 116 -17.54 14.74 -8.88
CA ASN A 116 -18.00 14.98 -10.25
C ASN A 116 -16.85 15.18 -11.26
N ASN A 117 -15.66 15.52 -10.78
CA ASN A 117 -14.45 15.71 -11.60
C ASN A 117 -13.53 14.48 -11.53
N ALA A 118 -13.99 13.38 -10.93
CA ALA A 118 -13.23 12.15 -10.85
C ALA A 118 -12.97 11.56 -12.25
N PRO A 119 -11.76 11.04 -12.51
CA PRO A 119 -11.46 10.33 -13.74
C PRO A 119 -12.37 9.10 -13.93
N ASP A 120 -12.64 8.75 -15.18
CA ASP A 120 -13.38 7.52 -15.50
C ASP A 120 -12.61 6.25 -15.08
N ASN A 121 -13.32 5.28 -14.48
CA ASN A 121 -12.71 4.07 -13.94
C ASN A 121 -12.09 3.16 -15.02
N LEU A 122 -12.70 3.01 -16.19
CA LEU A 122 -12.17 2.16 -17.27
C LEU A 122 -10.91 2.76 -17.86
N SER A 123 -10.85 4.09 -17.97
CA SER A 123 -9.66 4.82 -18.39
C SER A 123 -8.48 4.58 -17.45
N ILE A 124 -8.72 4.59 -16.13
CA ILE A 124 -7.70 4.28 -15.12
C ILE A 124 -7.24 2.81 -15.24
N ILE A 125 -8.18 1.86 -15.33
CA ILE A 125 -7.85 0.43 -15.46
C ILE A 125 -7.00 0.19 -16.73
N SER A 126 -7.38 0.80 -17.86
CA SER A 126 -6.68 0.66 -19.13
C SER A 126 -5.23 1.18 -19.05
N GLY A 127 -5.04 2.35 -18.43
CA GLY A 127 -3.70 2.92 -18.20
C GLY A 127 -2.82 2.05 -17.30
N LEU A 128 -3.39 1.51 -16.22
CA LEU A 128 -2.67 0.62 -15.30
C LEU A 128 -2.27 -0.71 -15.96
N ILE A 129 -3.19 -1.33 -16.69
CA ILE A 129 -2.95 -2.59 -17.42
C ILE A 129 -1.88 -2.40 -18.51
N SER A 130 -1.85 -1.24 -19.15
CA SER A 130 -0.84 -0.93 -20.18
C SER A 130 0.55 -0.71 -19.59
N ALA A 131 0.64 -0.14 -18.37
CA ALA A 131 1.91 0.18 -17.72
C ALA A 131 2.50 -0.99 -16.91
N GLU A 132 1.66 -1.81 -16.30
CA GLU A 132 2.08 -2.93 -15.46
C GLU A 132 2.40 -4.18 -16.27
N LYS A 133 3.53 -4.82 -15.96
CA LYS A 133 3.97 -6.05 -16.64
C LYS A 133 3.61 -7.31 -15.86
N THR A 134 3.43 -7.18 -14.56
CA THR A 134 3.08 -8.25 -13.63
C THR A 134 1.59 -8.53 -13.68
N LYS A 135 1.20 -9.81 -13.63
CA LYS A 135 -0.21 -10.19 -13.62
C LYS A 135 -0.94 -9.64 -12.39
N ILE A 136 -2.15 -9.14 -12.62
CA ILE A 136 -2.93 -8.40 -11.62
C ILE A 136 -4.03 -9.29 -11.04
N SER A 137 -4.23 -9.26 -9.72
CA SER A 137 -5.49 -9.73 -9.11
C SER A 137 -6.46 -8.55 -9.05
N PHE A 138 -7.64 -8.68 -9.63
CA PHE A 138 -8.66 -7.64 -9.59
C PHE A 138 -9.58 -7.90 -8.39
N ILE A 139 -9.59 -6.99 -7.43
CA ILE A 139 -10.33 -7.14 -6.18
C ILE A 139 -11.66 -6.43 -6.31
N CYS A 140 -12.77 -7.13 -6.10
CA CYS A 140 -14.12 -6.57 -6.06
C CYS A 140 -14.60 -6.58 -4.60
N LEU A 141 -14.69 -5.42 -3.98
CA LEU A 141 -15.26 -5.21 -2.64
C LEU A 141 -16.77 -4.91 -2.71
N GLY A 142 -17.23 -4.38 -3.85
CA GLY A 142 -18.65 -4.26 -4.19
C GLY A 142 -19.13 -5.35 -5.16
N SER A 143 -19.97 -4.97 -6.12
CA SER A 143 -20.39 -5.85 -7.21
C SER A 143 -19.25 -6.14 -8.22
N MET A 144 -19.49 -7.04 -9.18
CA MET A 144 -18.55 -7.30 -10.28
C MET A 144 -18.83 -6.45 -11.54
N THR A 145 -19.63 -5.38 -11.45
CA THR A 145 -19.98 -4.53 -12.60
C THR A 145 -18.75 -3.95 -13.28
N THR A 146 -17.83 -3.34 -12.52
CA THR A 146 -16.61 -2.74 -13.08
C THR A 146 -15.75 -3.79 -13.76
N ALA A 147 -15.59 -4.97 -13.15
CA ALA A 147 -14.82 -6.07 -13.74
C ALA A 147 -15.42 -6.54 -15.08
N LEU A 148 -16.76 -6.65 -15.16
CA LEU A 148 -17.43 -7.02 -16.41
C LEU A 148 -17.30 -5.94 -17.49
N LYS A 149 -17.46 -4.66 -17.12
CA LYS A 149 -17.26 -3.54 -18.04
C LYS A 149 -15.83 -3.51 -18.56
N ALA A 150 -14.84 -3.69 -17.69
CA ALA A 150 -13.44 -3.72 -18.06
C ALA A 150 -13.12 -4.91 -18.99
N LEU A 151 -13.62 -6.10 -18.68
CA LEU A 151 -13.46 -7.27 -19.55
C LEU A 151 -14.02 -7.06 -20.96
N ARG A 152 -15.15 -6.35 -21.08
CA ARG A 152 -15.80 -6.09 -22.38
C ARG A 152 -15.12 -4.98 -23.19
N ASN A 153 -14.56 -3.97 -22.53
CA ASN A 153 -14.10 -2.75 -23.19
C ASN A 153 -12.58 -2.58 -23.25
N ILE A 154 -11.82 -3.35 -22.47
CA ILE A 154 -10.36 -3.28 -22.41
C ILE A 154 -9.79 -4.58 -22.98
N PRO A 155 -9.27 -4.59 -24.22
CA PRO A 155 -8.85 -5.81 -24.92
C PRO A 155 -7.85 -6.68 -24.14
N ASP A 156 -6.95 -6.05 -23.39
CA ASP A 156 -5.91 -6.74 -22.62
C ASP A 156 -6.35 -7.18 -21.21
N PHE A 157 -7.58 -6.86 -20.78
CA PHE A 157 -8.02 -7.15 -19.41
C PHE A 157 -7.97 -8.63 -19.06
N GLY A 158 -8.60 -9.48 -19.88
CA GLY A 158 -8.61 -10.93 -19.64
C GLY A 158 -7.24 -11.58 -19.73
N ARG A 159 -6.29 -10.95 -20.46
CA ARG A 159 -4.90 -11.40 -20.50
C ARG A 159 -4.16 -10.97 -19.24
N GLN A 160 -4.33 -9.74 -18.78
CA GLN A 160 -3.53 -9.17 -17.69
C GLN A 160 -4.01 -9.57 -16.29
N VAL A 161 -5.31 -9.75 -16.12
CA VAL A 161 -5.93 -10.13 -14.85
C VAL A 161 -5.86 -11.64 -14.68
N LYS A 162 -5.12 -12.11 -13.67
CA LYS A 162 -4.96 -13.55 -13.39
C LYS A 162 -6.12 -14.14 -12.61
N GLU A 163 -6.83 -13.33 -11.84
CA GLU A 163 -7.99 -13.74 -11.05
C GLU A 163 -8.83 -12.53 -10.63
N ILE A 164 -10.11 -12.78 -10.38
CA ILE A 164 -11.01 -11.88 -9.66
C ILE A 164 -11.08 -12.38 -8.21
N VAL A 165 -10.86 -11.50 -7.24
CA VAL A 165 -11.11 -11.79 -5.82
C VAL A 165 -12.33 -11.00 -5.38
N TRP A 166 -13.41 -11.66 -5.00
CA TRP A 166 -14.69 -11.03 -4.78
C TRP A 166 -15.19 -11.23 -3.35
N SER A 167 -15.41 -10.12 -2.63
CA SER A 167 -15.94 -10.13 -1.27
C SER A 167 -17.44 -10.40 -1.27
N THR A 168 -17.89 -11.29 -0.39
CA THR A 168 -19.28 -11.73 -0.32
C THR A 168 -19.72 -12.07 1.11
N ASP A 169 -21.03 -12.05 1.35
CA ASP A 169 -21.62 -12.38 2.65
C ASP A 169 -21.35 -13.84 3.08
N GLY A 170 -21.20 -14.05 4.38
CA GLY A 170 -20.93 -15.36 5.00
C GLY A 170 -21.98 -16.44 4.74
N SER A 171 -23.24 -16.05 4.49
CA SER A 171 -24.34 -16.99 4.20
C SER A 171 -24.35 -17.52 2.75
N GLY A 172 -23.44 -17.02 1.90
CA GLY A 172 -23.31 -17.41 0.50
C GLY A 172 -23.58 -16.25 -0.45
N TYR A 173 -22.84 -16.20 -1.55
CA TYR A 173 -22.81 -15.04 -2.45
C TYR A 173 -24.16 -14.74 -3.10
N MET A 174 -24.99 -15.74 -3.45
CA MET A 174 -26.27 -15.52 -4.15
C MET A 174 -27.30 -14.69 -3.38
N ASN A 175 -27.18 -14.66 -2.04
CA ASN A 175 -28.06 -13.86 -1.19
C ASN A 175 -27.37 -12.60 -0.65
N GLY A 176 -26.09 -12.40 -0.98
CA GLY A 176 -25.27 -11.35 -0.43
C GLY A 176 -25.60 -9.97 -0.99
N PHE A 177 -25.18 -8.93 -0.27
CA PHE A 177 -25.39 -7.54 -0.67
C PHE A 177 -24.74 -7.25 -2.03
N ASN A 178 -23.46 -7.62 -2.18
CA ASN A 178 -22.67 -7.37 -3.39
C ASN A 178 -23.23 -8.04 -4.65
N TYR A 179 -23.77 -9.24 -4.53
CA TYR A 179 -24.44 -9.93 -5.65
C TYR A 179 -25.74 -9.24 -6.05
N LYS A 180 -26.47 -8.67 -5.09
CA LYS A 180 -27.77 -8.01 -5.34
C LYS A 180 -27.63 -6.62 -5.94
N ILE A 181 -26.48 -5.96 -5.77
CA ILE A 181 -26.19 -4.67 -6.42
C ILE A 181 -26.30 -4.79 -7.95
N ASP A 182 -25.65 -5.80 -8.51
CA ASP A 182 -25.71 -6.14 -9.94
C ASP A 182 -25.59 -7.67 -10.14
N LYS A 183 -26.76 -8.30 -10.13
CA LYS A 183 -26.89 -9.75 -10.31
C LYS A 183 -26.43 -10.18 -11.70
N ASP A 184 -26.75 -9.40 -12.73
CA ASP A 184 -26.49 -9.78 -14.11
C ASP A 184 -24.98 -9.73 -14.38
N ALA A 185 -24.29 -8.72 -13.87
CA ALA A 185 -22.84 -8.67 -13.95
C ALA A 185 -22.18 -9.83 -13.21
N SER A 186 -22.68 -10.13 -12.00
CA SER A 186 -22.16 -11.22 -11.19
C SER A 186 -22.31 -12.58 -11.89
N VAL A 187 -23.50 -12.87 -12.42
CA VAL A 187 -23.78 -14.11 -13.17
C VAL A 187 -22.95 -14.19 -14.46
N ALA A 188 -22.75 -13.07 -15.16
CA ALA A 188 -21.94 -13.03 -16.37
C ALA A 188 -20.46 -13.29 -16.08
N MET A 189 -19.91 -12.69 -15.02
CA MET A 189 -18.51 -12.87 -14.62
C MET A 189 -18.20 -14.29 -14.14
N LEU A 190 -19.11 -14.92 -13.40
CA LEU A 190 -18.95 -16.32 -12.96
C LEU A 190 -18.93 -17.34 -14.12
N LYS A 191 -19.29 -16.93 -15.35
CA LYS A 191 -19.26 -17.77 -16.56
C LYS A 191 -18.04 -17.50 -17.46
N GLN A 192 -17.18 -16.54 -17.12
CA GLN A 192 -15.99 -16.22 -17.90
C GLN A 192 -14.86 -17.22 -17.62
N GLU A 193 -13.73 -17.09 -18.31
CA GLU A 193 -12.57 -17.99 -18.13
C GLU A 193 -11.61 -17.52 -17.01
N ILE A 194 -11.75 -16.27 -16.54
CA ILE A 194 -10.91 -15.72 -15.48
C ILE A 194 -11.30 -16.39 -14.15
N PRO A 195 -10.35 -17.00 -13.41
CA PRO A 195 -10.63 -17.59 -12.10
C PRO A 195 -11.27 -16.60 -11.13
N VAL A 196 -12.28 -17.05 -10.38
CA VAL A 196 -12.97 -16.22 -9.38
C VAL A 196 -12.77 -16.82 -7.99
N ARG A 197 -12.13 -16.04 -7.11
CA ARG A 197 -11.94 -16.33 -5.69
C ARG A 197 -13.02 -15.60 -4.89
N ILE A 198 -14.07 -16.30 -4.52
CA ILE A 198 -15.14 -15.78 -3.66
C ILE A 198 -14.67 -15.86 -2.22
N VAL A 199 -14.46 -14.72 -1.58
CA VAL A 199 -14.06 -14.62 -0.18
C VAL A 199 -15.29 -14.26 0.65
N ARG A 200 -15.63 -15.10 1.62
CA ARG A 200 -16.80 -14.88 2.47
C ARG A 200 -16.43 -14.08 3.72
N SER A 201 -17.38 -13.28 4.19
CA SER A 201 -17.30 -12.62 5.50
C SER A 201 -17.24 -13.64 6.64
N MET A 202 -16.78 -13.20 7.80
CA MET A 202 -16.99 -13.94 9.05
C MET A 202 -18.49 -14.14 9.29
N SER A 203 -18.84 -15.32 9.80
CA SER A 203 -20.21 -15.64 10.19
C SER A 203 -20.54 -15.08 11.58
N VAL A 204 -21.83 -14.90 11.88
CA VAL A 204 -22.28 -14.44 13.21
C VAL A 204 -21.80 -15.39 14.32
N GLN A 205 -21.71 -16.70 14.04
CA GLN A 205 -21.23 -17.70 14.99
C GLN A 205 -19.74 -17.55 15.32
N GLN A 206 -18.96 -16.95 14.42
CA GLN A 206 -17.54 -16.67 14.62
C GLN A 206 -17.29 -15.39 15.42
N GLY A 207 -18.34 -14.62 15.70
CA GLY A 207 -18.27 -13.33 16.37
C GLY A 207 -17.73 -12.21 15.47
N ASP A 208 -17.66 -11.01 16.05
CA ASP A 208 -17.16 -9.80 15.38
C ASP A 208 -15.68 -9.91 15.08
N LEU A 209 -15.14 -9.30 14.02
CA LEU A 209 -13.69 -9.21 13.76
C LEU A 209 -13.00 -8.22 14.73
N TYR A 210 -13.67 -7.14 15.07
CA TYR A 210 -13.12 -6.11 15.95
C TYR A 210 -13.67 -6.31 17.38
N ASN A 211 -13.09 -7.26 18.11
CA ASN A 211 -13.31 -7.34 19.54
C ASN A 211 -12.40 -6.33 20.29
N ASP A 212 -12.66 -6.13 21.59
CA ASP A 212 -11.88 -5.21 22.42
C ASP A 212 -10.38 -5.53 22.39
N GLN A 213 -10.02 -6.82 22.35
CA GLN A 213 -8.63 -7.25 22.28
C GLN A 213 -7.94 -6.77 21.00
N LEU A 214 -8.58 -6.96 19.84
CA LEU A 214 -8.03 -6.49 18.56
C LEU A 214 -7.95 -4.97 18.53
N ILE A 215 -9.00 -4.26 18.95
CA ILE A 215 -9.04 -2.78 18.96
C ILE A 215 -7.91 -2.22 19.84
N ASN A 216 -7.74 -2.76 21.05
CA ASN A 216 -6.66 -2.35 21.96
C ASN A 216 -5.29 -2.66 21.38
N ALA A 217 -5.11 -3.83 20.75
CA ALA A 217 -3.86 -4.18 20.09
C ALA A 217 -3.54 -3.19 18.95
N LEU A 218 -4.52 -2.85 18.12
CA LEU A 218 -4.36 -1.86 17.04
C LEU A 218 -3.97 -0.47 17.60
N GLY A 219 -4.58 -0.04 18.71
CA GLY A 219 -4.26 1.22 19.37
C GLY A 219 -2.81 1.32 19.89
N SER A 220 -2.12 0.19 20.09
CA SER A 220 -0.72 0.15 20.53
C SER A 220 0.30 0.20 19.38
N ILE A 221 -0.15 0.03 18.13
CA ILE A 221 0.73 -0.06 16.96
C ILE A 221 0.95 1.33 16.38
N LYS A 222 2.21 1.76 16.31
CA LYS A 222 2.62 3.08 15.81
C LYS A 222 2.78 3.09 14.28
N THR A 223 1.77 2.62 13.54
CA THR A 223 1.71 2.78 12.07
C THR A 223 0.52 3.67 11.68
N PRO A 224 0.64 4.48 10.60
CA PRO A 224 -0.47 5.31 10.13
C PRO A 224 -1.76 4.50 9.87
N TYR A 225 -1.61 3.27 9.37
CA TYR A 225 -2.71 2.35 9.10
C TYR A 225 -3.38 1.83 10.38
N ALA A 226 -2.60 1.45 11.40
CA ALA A 226 -3.16 1.05 12.69
C ALA A 226 -3.90 2.18 13.36
N ILE A 227 -3.30 3.38 13.39
CA ILE A 227 -3.90 4.59 13.95
C ILE A 227 -5.21 4.90 13.21
N LYS A 228 -5.23 4.80 11.87
CA LYS A 228 -6.44 5.00 11.07
C LYS A 228 -7.58 4.06 11.51
N ILE A 229 -7.32 2.75 11.56
CA ILE A 229 -8.33 1.76 11.94
C ILE A 229 -8.72 1.90 13.42
N ALA A 230 -7.77 2.10 14.33
CA ALA A 230 -8.07 2.24 15.76
C ALA A 230 -8.90 3.52 16.04
N SER A 231 -8.55 4.63 15.40
CA SER A 231 -9.25 5.91 15.58
C SER A 231 -10.71 5.88 15.11
N PHE A 232 -11.05 5.01 14.15
CA PHE A 232 -12.42 4.78 13.71
C PHE A 232 -13.32 4.36 14.88
N PHE A 233 -12.83 3.47 15.77
CA PHE A 233 -13.58 2.99 16.94
C PHE A 233 -13.69 3.99 18.10
N ASN A 234 -13.02 5.14 18.02
CA ASN A 234 -13.12 6.17 19.06
C ASN A 234 -14.42 6.99 18.97
N LYS A 235 -15.11 6.97 17.82
CA LYS A 235 -16.35 7.72 17.60
C LYS A 235 -17.57 6.98 18.19
N GLU A 236 -18.43 7.70 18.91
CA GLU A 236 -19.62 7.11 19.56
C GLU A 236 -20.62 6.52 18.55
N THR A 237 -20.74 7.15 17.39
CA THR A 237 -21.55 6.65 16.27
C THR A 237 -21.07 5.30 15.75
N VAL A 238 -19.77 5.01 15.84
CA VAL A 238 -19.18 3.74 15.43
C VAL A 238 -19.47 2.65 16.46
N LYS A 239 -19.31 2.98 17.75
CA LYS A 239 -19.57 2.05 18.87
C LYS A 239 -21.03 1.60 18.95
N SER A 240 -21.96 2.46 18.58
CA SER A 240 -23.40 2.15 18.58
C SER A 240 -23.87 1.39 17.33
N HIS A 241 -23.02 1.23 16.29
CA HIS A 241 -23.39 0.57 15.04
C HIS A 241 -22.79 -0.83 14.94
N LYS A 242 -23.61 -1.88 15.08
CA LYS A 242 -23.15 -3.29 15.12
C LYS A 242 -22.26 -3.69 13.94
N PHE A 243 -22.59 -3.24 12.73
CA PHE A 243 -21.81 -3.59 11.53
C PHE A 243 -20.35 -3.10 11.57
N SER A 244 -20.04 -2.08 12.39
CA SER A 244 -18.69 -1.55 12.54
C SER A 244 -17.67 -2.60 13.01
N PHE A 245 -18.15 -3.66 13.65
CA PHE A 245 -17.32 -4.68 14.27
C PHE A 245 -17.19 -5.95 13.43
N ASN A 246 -18.00 -6.11 12.38
CA ASN A 246 -18.00 -7.28 11.52
C ASN A 246 -16.69 -7.40 10.72
N GLY A 247 -16.29 -8.63 10.39
CA GLY A 247 -15.23 -8.89 9.41
C GLY A 247 -15.84 -9.30 8.08
N THR A 248 -15.95 -8.34 7.15
CA THR A 248 -16.54 -8.53 5.82
C THR A 248 -15.43 -8.42 4.79
N ASP A 249 -15.24 -7.24 4.20
CA ASP A 249 -14.23 -7.01 3.17
C ASP A 249 -12.80 -7.18 3.68
N GLU A 250 -12.59 -7.03 4.99
CA GLU A 250 -11.29 -7.30 5.62
C GLU A 250 -10.88 -8.76 5.52
N MET A 251 -11.81 -9.68 5.20
CA MET A 251 -11.44 -11.06 4.90
C MET A 251 -10.64 -11.18 3.61
N VAL A 252 -10.76 -10.23 2.67
CA VAL A 252 -9.96 -10.22 1.43
C VAL A 252 -8.46 -10.04 1.72
N PRO A 253 -7.98 -8.99 2.42
CA PRO A 253 -6.57 -8.88 2.77
C PRO A 253 -6.08 -10.05 3.63
N VAL A 254 -6.90 -10.58 4.54
CA VAL A 254 -6.52 -11.78 5.32
C VAL A 254 -6.38 -13.00 4.41
N PHE A 255 -7.29 -13.21 3.46
CA PHE A 255 -7.26 -14.31 2.50
C PHE A 255 -6.04 -14.24 1.57
N LEU A 256 -5.69 -13.04 1.08
CA LEU A 256 -4.54 -12.87 0.20
C LEU A 256 -3.23 -13.33 0.86
N HIS A 257 -3.03 -12.96 2.13
CA HIS A 257 -1.81 -13.34 2.86
C HIS A 257 -1.86 -14.72 3.50
N TYR A 258 -3.03 -15.14 3.97
CA TYR A 258 -3.19 -16.35 4.78
C TYR A 258 -4.36 -17.21 4.28
N PRO A 259 -4.32 -17.69 3.02
CA PRO A 259 -5.41 -18.48 2.44
C PRO A 259 -5.66 -19.80 3.18
N SER A 260 -4.69 -20.28 3.99
CA SER A 260 -4.83 -21.46 4.85
C SER A 260 -5.79 -21.27 6.02
N LEU A 261 -6.14 -20.01 6.38
CA LEU A 261 -7.14 -19.72 7.42
C LEU A 261 -8.58 -19.86 6.92
N PHE A 262 -8.76 -20.26 5.66
CA PHE A 262 -10.03 -20.41 5.00
C PHE A 262 -10.26 -21.86 4.55
N VAL A 263 -11.48 -22.35 4.75
CA VAL A 263 -11.94 -23.59 4.13
C VAL A 263 -12.33 -23.27 2.69
N ASN A 264 -11.63 -23.89 1.74
CA ASN A 264 -11.77 -23.64 0.31
C ASN A 264 -12.57 -24.75 -0.37
N LYS A 265 -13.64 -24.38 -1.08
CA LYS A 265 -14.42 -25.27 -1.94
C LYS A 265 -14.26 -24.83 -3.40
N VAL A 266 -13.75 -25.71 -4.25
CA VAL A 266 -13.47 -25.40 -5.66
C VAL A 266 -14.50 -26.06 -6.58
N THR A 267 -15.05 -25.30 -7.52
CA THR A 267 -15.94 -25.79 -8.59
C THR A 267 -15.50 -25.17 -9.91
N GLY A 268 -14.79 -25.96 -10.74
CA GLY A 268 -14.18 -25.45 -11.97
C GLY A 268 -13.14 -24.37 -11.65
N ILE A 269 -13.33 -23.17 -12.21
CA ILE A 269 -12.45 -22.01 -11.99
C ILE A 269 -12.86 -21.14 -10.79
N ILE A 270 -13.97 -21.47 -10.14
CA ILE A 270 -14.50 -20.73 -8.99
C ILE A 270 -14.02 -21.42 -7.72
N SER A 271 -13.48 -20.66 -6.76
CA SER A 271 -13.24 -21.14 -5.41
C SER A 271 -13.96 -20.28 -4.39
N GLU A 272 -14.71 -20.91 -3.49
CA GLU A 272 -15.37 -20.28 -2.36
C GLU A 272 -14.56 -20.52 -1.09
N SER A 273 -14.12 -19.43 -0.48
CA SER A 273 -13.22 -19.40 0.68
C SER A 273 -13.98 -18.89 1.89
N THR A 274 -14.19 -19.75 2.89
CA THR A 274 -14.93 -19.43 4.11
C THR A 274 -13.95 -19.32 5.29
N PRO A 275 -13.95 -18.20 6.06
CA PRO A 275 -13.13 -18.07 7.26
C PRO A 275 -13.32 -19.26 8.21
N ALA A 276 -12.24 -19.79 8.78
CA ALA A 276 -12.31 -20.99 9.63
C ALA A 276 -11.74 -20.79 11.04
N ASP A 277 -10.76 -19.89 11.22
CA ASP A 277 -10.09 -19.66 12.49
C ASP A 277 -10.16 -18.17 12.90
N PRO A 278 -11.22 -17.75 13.63
CA PRO A 278 -11.42 -16.35 14.00
C PRO A 278 -10.26 -15.75 14.81
N GLU A 279 -9.62 -16.53 15.66
CA GLU A 279 -8.54 -16.04 16.52
C GLU A 279 -7.24 -15.83 15.74
N GLU A 280 -6.87 -16.78 14.87
CA GLU A 280 -5.73 -16.57 13.97
C GLU A 280 -5.99 -15.49 12.92
N ILE A 281 -7.25 -15.29 12.50
CA ILE A 281 -7.65 -14.17 11.64
C ILE A 281 -7.36 -12.83 12.32
N ARG A 282 -7.76 -12.64 13.60
CA ARG A 282 -7.44 -11.41 14.36
C ARG A 282 -5.94 -11.18 14.49
N LYS A 283 -5.17 -12.23 14.82
CA LYS A 283 -3.71 -12.14 14.92
C LYS A 283 -3.08 -11.78 13.58
N SER A 284 -3.61 -12.33 12.50
CA SER A 284 -3.16 -12.06 11.13
C SER A 284 -3.48 -10.63 10.70
N THR A 285 -4.64 -10.09 11.08
CA THR A 285 -4.98 -8.67 10.91
C THR A 285 -3.94 -7.76 11.57
N ILE A 286 -3.51 -8.08 12.80
CA ILE A 286 -2.43 -7.34 13.48
C ILE A 286 -1.14 -7.37 12.66
N LYS A 287 -0.72 -8.54 12.17
CA LYS A 287 0.50 -8.69 11.35
C LYS A 287 0.44 -7.86 10.06
N ILE A 288 -0.71 -7.87 9.37
CA ILE A 288 -0.94 -7.10 8.15
C ILE A 288 -0.77 -5.60 8.42
N VAL A 289 -1.45 -5.10 9.45
CA VAL A 289 -1.45 -3.66 9.77
C VAL A 289 -0.09 -3.17 10.30
N LYS A 290 0.72 -4.05 10.90
CA LYS A 290 2.12 -3.78 11.24
C LYS A 290 3.07 -3.77 10.01
N GLY A 291 2.61 -4.29 8.87
CA GLY A 291 3.47 -4.56 7.71
C GLY A 291 4.47 -5.69 7.95
N GLU A 292 4.15 -6.62 8.85
CA GLU A 292 4.93 -7.84 9.16
C GLU A 292 4.51 -9.01 8.27
N THR A 293 4.19 -8.74 7.00
CA THR A 293 3.79 -9.76 6.02
C THR A 293 4.99 -10.36 5.30
N ILE A 294 6.16 -9.70 5.36
CA ILE A 294 7.40 -10.09 4.68
C ILE A 294 8.63 -9.79 5.54
N GLU A 295 9.71 -10.52 5.27
CA GLU A 295 11.03 -10.23 5.83
C GLU A 295 11.63 -9.03 5.10
N LYS A 296 11.85 -7.92 5.83
CA LYS A 296 12.27 -6.64 5.23
C LYS A 296 13.77 -6.54 4.97
N ASN A 297 14.58 -7.30 5.69
CA ASN A 297 16.04 -7.19 5.68
C ASN A 297 16.67 -8.45 5.09
N GLN A 298 17.86 -8.29 4.50
CA GLN A 298 18.59 -9.39 3.85
C GLN A 298 19.62 -10.08 4.78
N VAL A 299 20.32 -9.28 5.60
CA VAL A 299 21.44 -9.77 6.43
C VAL A 299 21.11 -9.69 7.92
N ILE A 300 20.57 -8.54 8.36
CA ILE A 300 20.27 -8.28 9.77
C ILE A 300 18.82 -8.61 10.11
N LYS A 301 18.60 -9.41 11.15
CA LYS A 301 17.24 -9.82 11.54
C LYS A 301 16.37 -8.63 11.99
N LYS A 302 16.94 -7.70 12.77
CA LYS A 302 16.23 -6.52 13.28
C LYS A 302 17.22 -5.41 13.62
N LEU A 303 16.92 -4.18 13.19
CA LEU A 303 17.61 -2.99 13.68
C LEU A 303 17.01 -2.61 15.06
N PRO A 304 17.82 -2.42 16.11
CA PRO A 304 17.33 -2.00 17.43
C PRO A 304 16.60 -0.66 17.34
N LEU A 305 15.46 -0.53 18.04
CA LEU A 305 14.75 0.74 18.20
C LEU A 305 14.95 1.33 19.60
N ASP A 306 15.72 0.62 20.44
CA ASP A 306 16.07 1.04 21.78
C ASP A 306 17.09 2.18 21.71
N PRO A 307 16.80 3.37 22.28
CA PRO A 307 17.73 4.48 22.33
C PRO A 307 19.11 4.13 22.90
N GLU A 308 19.19 3.21 23.88
CA GLU A 308 20.45 2.83 24.53
C GLU A 308 21.43 2.12 23.59
N PHE A 309 20.96 1.64 22.43
CA PHE A 309 21.82 1.04 21.42
C PHE A 309 22.67 2.08 20.66
N TYR A 310 22.23 3.34 20.62
CA TYR A 310 22.84 4.40 19.82
C TYR A 310 23.75 5.30 20.68
N PHE A 311 24.69 6.01 20.04
CA PHE A 311 25.59 6.95 20.73
C PHE A 311 24.83 8.03 21.51
N ASP A 312 25.44 8.55 22.59
CA ASP A 312 24.81 9.46 23.56
C ASP A 312 24.17 10.71 22.93
N ASP A 313 24.81 11.26 21.89
CA ASP A 313 24.36 12.43 21.14
C ASP A 313 23.11 12.16 20.29
N ILE A 314 22.88 10.90 19.91
CA ILE A 314 21.71 10.46 19.14
C ILE A 314 20.63 9.82 20.01
N SER A 315 21.03 9.08 21.04
CA SER A 315 20.16 8.34 21.96
C SER A 315 19.00 9.20 22.47
N GLN A 316 19.28 10.45 22.84
CA GLN A 316 18.28 11.39 23.36
C GLN A 316 17.15 11.72 22.37
N SER A 317 17.37 11.58 21.07
CA SER A 317 16.42 11.96 20.01
C SER A 317 15.73 10.77 19.32
N VAL A 318 16.19 9.53 19.56
CA VAL A 318 15.70 8.32 18.84
C VAL A 318 14.18 8.18 18.92
N ASN A 319 13.62 8.26 20.12
CA ASN A 319 12.18 8.08 20.33
C ASN A 319 11.36 9.19 19.67
N GLU A 320 11.78 10.46 19.80
CA GLU A 320 11.10 11.59 19.19
C GLU A 320 11.09 11.48 17.65
N ILE A 321 12.23 11.12 17.07
CA ILE A 321 12.36 10.99 15.61
C ILE A 321 11.47 9.85 15.11
N ILE A 322 11.50 8.69 15.74
CA ILE A 322 10.66 7.54 15.35
C ILE A 322 9.17 7.89 15.48
N GLU A 323 8.78 8.57 16.55
CA GLU A 323 7.38 8.95 16.77
C GLU A 323 6.88 9.94 15.72
N LYS A 324 7.72 10.89 15.33
CA LYS A 324 7.36 11.95 14.38
C LYS A 324 7.46 11.53 12.92
N HIS A 325 8.42 10.68 12.60
CA HIS A 325 8.80 10.38 11.21
C HIS A 325 8.66 8.89 10.83
N GLY A 326 8.38 8.03 11.81
CA GLY A 326 8.17 6.62 11.59
C GLY A 326 9.46 5.80 11.56
N VAL A 327 9.29 4.49 11.80
CA VAL A 327 10.37 3.52 11.91
C VAL A 327 11.14 3.34 10.59
N GLU A 328 10.47 3.42 9.45
CA GLU A 328 11.11 3.21 8.14
C GLU A 328 12.03 4.38 7.75
N GLU A 329 11.64 5.62 8.04
CA GLU A 329 12.51 6.78 7.84
C GLU A 329 13.71 6.74 8.78
N TRP A 330 13.48 6.42 10.06
CA TRP A 330 14.56 6.22 11.05
C TRP A 330 15.59 5.20 10.58
N LYS A 331 15.14 3.98 10.23
CA LYS A 331 16.02 2.92 9.75
C LYS A 331 16.80 3.33 8.50
N SER A 332 16.13 4.00 7.56
CA SER A 332 16.77 4.49 6.33
C SER A 332 17.84 5.53 6.64
N GLY A 333 17.59 6.42 7.61
CA GLY A 333 18.58 7.38 8.11
C GLY A 333 19.80 6.68 8.72
N VAL A 334 19.58 5.70 9.60
CA VAL A 334 20.69 4.93 10.19
C VAL A 334 21.53 4.25 9.10
N PHE A 335 20.91 3.54 8.15
CA PHE A 335 21.67 2.89 7.08
C PHE A 335 22.40 3.86 6.17
N ALA A 336 21.78 5.00 5.87
CA ALA A 336 22.39 6.01 5.02
C ALA A 336 23.57 6.67 5.72
N SER A 337 23.48 6.98 7.01
CA SER A 337 24.58 7.54 7.79
C SER A 337 25.71 6.53 7.99
N GLU A 338 25.42 5.24 8.23
CA GLU A 338 26.45 4.20 8.32
C GLU A 338 27.17 3.97 6.98
N MET A 339 26.43 4.03 5.87
CA MET A 339 27.01 3.97 4.53
C MET A 339 27.85 5.22 4.23
N HIS A 340 27.36 6.40 4.63
CA HIS A 340 27.97 7.71 4.39
C HIS A 340 29.12 8.04 5.36
N ARG A 341 29.26 7.27 6.46
CA ARG A 341 30.31 7.33 7.49
C ARG A 341 30.28 8.59 8.37
N HIS A 342 29.22 9.39 8.29
CA HIS A 342 28.90 10.50 9.20
C HIS A 342 27.45 10.93 9.03
N LEU A 343 26.94 11.76 9.95
CA LEU A 343 25.59 12.34 9.88
C LEU A 343 25.59 13.54 8.94
N GLY A 344 25.01 13.39 7.74
CA GLY A 344 25.02 14.42 6.70
C GLY A 344 23.65 15.03 6.48
N ILE A 345 23.50 16.36 6.59
CA ILE A 345 22.20 17.01 6.40
C ILE A 345 21.57 16.73 5.02
N PHE A 346 22.39 16.73 3.96
CA PHE A 346 21.92 16.43 2.61
C PHE A 346 21.59 14.95 2.44
N GLU A 347 22.33 14.04 3.10
CA GLU A 347 22.02 12.62 3.14
C GLU A 347 20.66 12.37 3.80
N ILE A 348 20.38 12.98 4.97
CA ILE A 348 19.05 12.94 5.60
C ILE A 348 17.95 13.54 4.70
N ILE A 349 18.23 14.63 3.97
CA ILE A 349 17.28 15.16 2.98
C ILE A 349 16.98 14.13 1.89
N GLY A 350 18.00 13.44 1.40
CA GLY A 350 17.85 12.35 0.43
C GLY A 350 16.97 11.23 0.96
N VAL A 351 17.16 10.82 2.22
CA VAL A 351 16.31 9.82 2.89
C VAL A 351 14.85 10.28 2.91
N LYS A 352 14.59 11.51 3.38
CA LYS A 352 13.23 12.08 3.45
C LYS A 352 12.56 12.16 2.08
N MET A 353 13.30 12.55 1.04
CA MET A 353 12.77 12.60 -0.33
C MET A 353 12.38 11.21 -0.82
N GLY A 354 13.21 10.20 -0.57
CA GLY A 354 12.92 8.84 -1.01
C GLY A 354 11.77 8.18 -0.25
N ILE A 355 11.70 8.38 1.08
CA ILE A 355 10.54 7.94 1.87
C ILE A 355 9.26 8.62 1.38
N ARG A 356 9.28 9.95 1.16
CA ARG A 356 8.11 10.66 0.65
C ARG A 356 7.66 10.14 -0.72
N ALA A 357 8.60 9.79 -1.60
CA ALA A 357 8.30 9.19 -2.90
C ALA A 357 7.61 7.83 -2.75
N ARG A 358 8.13 6.98 -1.87
CA ARG A 358 7.56 5.65 -1.56
C ARG A 358 6.17 5.75 -0.95
N GLU A 359 5.95 6.70 -0.05
CA GLU A 359 4.65 7.00 0.52
C GLU A 359 3.69 7.47 -0.58
N TYR A 360 4.09 8.47 -1.40
CA TYR A 360 3.23 9.05 -2.44
C TYR A 360 2.64 7.98 -3.37
N PHE A 361 3.48 7.06 -3.86
CA PHE A 361 3.06 6.00 -4.77
C PHE A 361 2.58 4.72 -4.08
N ASN A 362 2.68 4.63 -2.74
CA ASN A 362 2.56 3.39 -1.96
C ASN A 362 3.37 2.27 -2.63
N THR A 363 4.70 2.39 -2.60
CA THR A 363 5.61 1.49 -3.31
C THR A 363 6.80 1.07 -2.44
N GLY A 364 7.36 -0.09 -2.77
CA GLY A 364 8.54 -0.66 -2.13
C GLY A 364 9.84 -0.01 -2.60
N VAL A 365 10.94 -0.64 -2.19
CA VAL A 365 12.28 -0.30 -2.69
C VAL A 365 12.48 -0.87 -4.10
N ASP A 366 13.33 -0.25 -4.91
CA ASP A 366 13.69 -0.69 -6.27
C ASP A 366 12.54 -0.70 -7.31
N GLU A 367 11.40 -0.07 -7.03
CA GLU A 367 10.22 -0.11 -7.91
C GLU A 367 10.07 1.09 -8.86
N PHE A 368 10.84 2.17 -8.67
CA PHE A 368 10.76 3.38 -9.48
C PHE A 368 12.13 3.89 -9.97
N LYS A 369 12.11 4.80 -10.94
CA LYS A 369 13.31 5.49 -11.42
C LYS A 369 13.44 6.86 -10.77
N ALA A 370 14.64 7.21 -10.37
CA ALA A 370 15.01 8.50 -9.80
C ALA A 370 16.02 9.23 -10.69
N VAL A 371 15.79 10.52 -10.93
CA VAL A 371 16.76 11.42 -11.56
C VAL A 371 17.08 12.53 -10.58
N SER A 372 18.27 12.48 -10.00
CA SER A 372 18.75 13.46 -9.03
C SER A 372 19.46 14.63 -9.72
N TYR A 373 19.20 15.83 -9.24
CA TYR A 373 19.83 17.08 -9.68
C TYR A 373 20.86 17.60 -8.67
N ALA A 374 21.26 16.78 -7.70
CA ALA A 374 22.27 17.15 -6.70
C ALA A 374 23.72 17.17 -7.23
N GLY A 375 23.96 16.66 -8.45
CA GLY A 375 25.30 16.52 -9.01
C GLY A 375 26.16 15.51 -8.24
N SER A 376 27.45 15.52 -8.55
CA SER A 376 28.45 14.59 -8.01
C SER A 376 29.50 15.26 -7.11
N THR A 377 29.30 16.53 -6.73
CA THR A 377 30.22 17.28 -5.88
C THR A 377 29.60 17.57 -4.50
N PRO A 378 30.29 17.24 -3.40
CA PRO A 378 29.84 17.58 -2.05
C PRO A 378 29.70 19.09 -1.82
N PRO A 379 28.88 19.52 -0.83
CA PRO A 379 28.10 18.68 0.09
C PRO A 379 26.74 18.23 -0.48
N LEU A 380 26.28 18.83 -1.59
CA LEU A 380 24.95 18.56 -2.12
C LEU A 380 24.80 17.13 -2.66
N SER A 381 25.86 16.58 -3.28
CA SER A 381 25.84 15.21 -3.82
C SER A 381 25.59 14.13 -2.78
N CYS A 382 25.82 14.40 -1.48
CA CYS A 382 25.51 13.47 -0.39
C CYS A 382 24.01 13.14 -0.32
N MET A 383 23.14 13.99 -0.88
CA MET A 383 21.72 13.69 -1.07
C MET A 383 21.47 12.41 -1.88
N ASN A 384 22.37 12.08 -2.81
CA ASN A 384 22.26 10.86 -3.60
C ASN A 384 22.41 9.60 -2.73
N ASP A 385 23.17 9.65 -1.64
CA ASP A 385 23.37 8.49 -0.75
C ASP A 385 22.09 8.18 0.02
N GLY A 386 21.46 9.21 0.60
CA GLY A 386 20.16 9.05 1.25
C GLY A 386 19.05 8.61 0.29
N LEU A 387 19.05 9.13 -0.95
CA LEU A 387 18.12 8.68 -1.99
C LEU A 387 18.31 7.20 -2.31
N GLN A 388 19.55 6.75 -2.52
CA GLN A 388 19.84 5.34 -2.81
C GLN A 388 19.31 4.42 -1.71
N VAL A 389 19.58 4.76 -0.45
CA VAL A 389 19.21 3.92 0.69
C VAL A 389 17.70 3.88 0.92
N SER A 390 17.04 5.02 0.88
CA SER A 390 15.60 5.10 1.16
C SER A 390 14.72 4.55 0.04
N THR A 391 15.19 4.63 -1.22
CA THR A 391 14.44 4.20 -2.41
C THR A 391 14.85 2.85 -2.95
N GLY A 392 16.04 2.35 -2.62
CA GLY A 392 16.70 1.24 -3.33
C GLY A 392 17.22 1.62 -4.72
N SER A 393 16.80 2.74 -5.31
CA SER A 393 17.22 3.14 -6.65
C SER A 393 18.72 3.40 -6.68
N THR A 394 19.48 2.46 -7.26
CA THR A 394 20.93 2.57 -7.41
C THR A 394 21.33 2.80 -8.87
N PRO A 395 22.53 3.35 -9.12
CA PRO A 395 23.13 3.36 -10.45
C PRO A 395 23.35 1.93 -10.99
N GLY A 396 23.68 0.98 -10.12
CA GLY A 396 23.91 -0.43 -10.49
C GLY A 396 22.65 -1.12 -11.02
N HIS A 397 21.48 -0.82 -10.44
CA HIS A 397 20.19 -1.28 -10.97
C HIS A 397 19.70 -0.45 -12.17
N GLY A 398 20.42 0.62 -12.55
CA GLY A 398 20.01 1.55 -13.60
C GLY A 398 18.75 2.36 -13.23
N LEU A 399 18.44 2.46 -11.93
CA LEU A 399 17.25 3.13 -11.41
C LEU A 399 17.54 4.56 -10.96
N LEU A 400 18.78 4.88 -10.57
CA LEU A 400 19.19 6.23 -10.23
C LEU A 400 20.10 6.82 -11.31
N THR A 401 19.74 8.00 -11.81
CA THR A 401 20.57 8.84 -12.67
C THR A 401 20.93 10.13 -11.93
N VAL A 402 22.21 10.51 -11.91
CA VAL A 402 22.69 11.77 -11.33
C VAL A 402 23.04 12.74 -12.46
N ARG A 403 22.41 13.91 -12.47
CA ARG A 403 22.63 14.97 -13.47
C ARG A 403 23.73 15.93 -13.01
N ASN A 404 24.74 16.13 -13.87
CA ASN A 404 25.83 17.08 -13.66
C ASN A 404 25.83 18.23 -14.70
N ASP A 405 25.00 18.10 -15.73
CA ASP A 405 24.85 19.00 -16.88
C ASP A 405 23.68 19.99 -16.69
N THR A 406 23.36 20.32 -15.44
CA THR A 406 22.24 21.20 -15.06
C THR A 406 22.64 22.13 -13.92
N VAL A 407 21.80 23.13 -13.63
CA VAL A 407 21.88 23.84 -12.34
C VAL A 407 21.63 22.85 -11.22
N LEU A 408 22.59 22.71 -10.31
CA LEU A 408 22.49 21.78 -9.20
C LEU A 408 21.47 22.27 -8.16
N ALA A 409 20.62 21.36 -7.71
CA ALA A 409 19.59 21.66 -6.72
C ALA A 409 19.22 20.42 -5.89
N PRO A 410 18.74 20.59 -4.65
CA PRO A 410 18.21 19.51 -3.83
C PRO A 410 16.82 19.09 -4.35
N VAL A 411 16.82 18.43 -5.51
CA VAL A 411 15.65 18.04 -6.29
C VAL A 411 15.86 16.64 -6.85
N VAL A 412 14.80 15.84 -6.83
CA VAL A 412 14.72 14.55 -7.51
C VAL A 412 13.44 14.46 -8.32
N ASP A 413 13.55 13.97 -9.55
CA ASP A 413 12.40 13.53 -10.32
C ASP A 413 12.20 12.03 -10.11
N ILE A 414 10.99 11.61 -9.74
CA ILE A 414 10.62 10.21 -9.56
C ILE A 414 9.66 9.80 -10.67
N THR A 415 9.93 8.67 -11.32
CA THR A 415 9.07 8.10 -12.36
C THR A 415 8.63 6.69 -11.98
N TYR A 416 7.32 6.48 -11.87
CA TYR A 416 6.68 5.21 -11.54
C TYR A 416 5.42 5.00 -12.40
N MET A 417 5.26 3.82 -12.99
CA MET A 417 4.11 3.47 -13.87
C MET A 417 3.79 4.54 -14.94
N GLY A 418 4.81 5.04 -15.63
CA GLY A 418 4.66 6.07 -16.68
C GLY A 418 4.34 7.48 -16.17
N ARG A 419 4.24 7.68 -14.85
CA ARG A 419 3.96 8.98 -14.22
C ARG A 419 5.21 9.54 -13.58
N LYS A 420 5.37 10.86 -13.67
CA LYS A 420 6.55 11.58 -13.17
C LYS A 420 6.14 12.65 -12.17
N ILE A 421 6.78 12.69 -11.02
CA ILE A 421 6.68 13.77 -10.03
C ILE A 421 8.06 14.38 -9.80
N ARG A 422 8.07 15.62 -9.30
CA ARG A 422 9.27 16.31 -8.83
C ARG A 422 9.15 16.56 -7.34
N ILE A 423 10.14 16.13 -6.57
CA ILE A 423 10.25 16.39 -5.15
C ILE A 423 11.45 17.33 -4.96
N GLY A 424 11.22 18.44 -4.26
CA GLY A 424 12.25 19.44 -3.99
C GLY A 424 12.25 19.87 -2.54
N LEU A 425 13.43 20.23 -2.03
CA LEU A 425 13.56 20.80 -0.69
C LEU A 425 12.84 22.15 -0.63
N LYS A 426 12.12 22.40 0.48
CA LYS A 426 11.45 23.69 0.70
C LYS A 426 12.49 24.84 0.67
N PRO A 427 12.24 25.93 -0.07
CA PRO A 427 13.22 27.02 -0.23
C PRO A 427 13.71 27.61 1.10
N ASP A 428 12.85 27.71 2.11
CA ASP A 428 13.22 28.27 3.41
C ASP A 428 14.22 27.39 4.17
N ILE A 429 14.04 26.07 4.07
CA ILE A 429 14.97 25.10 4.66
C ILE A 429 16.31 25.12 3.90
N ALA A 430 16.27 25.19 2.57
CA ALA A 430 17.48 25.29 1.75
C ALA A 430 18.31 26.55 2.11
N ARG A 431 17.64 27.69 2.34
CA ARG A 431 18.30 28.94 2.79
C ARG A 431 18.92 28.78 4.17
N LYS A 432 18.21 28.18 5.12
CA LYS A 432 18.71 27.93 6.48
C LYS A 432 19.97 27.06 6.49
N ILE A 433 19.97 25.95 5.74
CA ILE A 433 21.14 25.08 5.63
C ILE A 433 22.32 25.82 5.01
N SER A 434 22.06 26.60 3.95
CA SER A 434 23.11 27.37 3.29
C SER A 434 23.73 28.44 4.20
N SER A 435 22.97 29.05 5.11
CA SER A 435 23.52 30.00 6.09
C SER A 435 24.35 29.30 7.17
N GLU A 436 23.88 28.18 7.71
CA GLU A 436 24.58 27.43 8.76
C GLU A 436 25.89 26.83 8.23
N LEU A 437 25.91 26.29 7.00
CA LEU A 437 27.13 25.77 6.38
C LEU A 437 28.17 26.87 6.13
N LYS A 438 27.74 28.08 5.74
CA LYS A 438 28.66 29.23 5.58
C LYS A 438 29.27 29.63 6.91
N GLU A 439 28.47 29.65 7.97
CA GLU A 439 28.93 29.97 9.32
C GLU A 439 29.93 28.92 9.83
N ILE A 440 29.64 27.63 9.64
CA ILE A 440 30.54 26.54 10.02
C ILE A 440 31.87 26.63 9.25
N ASN A 441 31.83 26.83 7.92
CA ASN A 441 33.05 26.99 7.12
C ASN A 441 33.85 28.22 7.57
N PHE A 442 33.17 29.32 7.90
CA PHE A 442 33.82 30.53 8.40
C PHE A 442 34.47 30.34 9.77
N ILE A 443 33.82 29.62 10.69
CA ILE A 443 34.32 29.42 12.07
C ILE A 443 35.42 28.34 12.11
N TYR A 444 35.26 27.24 11.38
CA TYR A 444 36.09 26.06 11.52
C TYR A 444 37.05 25.82 10.35
N GLY A 445 37.02 26.65 9.31
CA GLY A 445 37.95 26.55 8.18
C GLY A 445 37.84 25.23 7.42
N LEU A 446 36.62 24.70 7.29
CA LEU A 446 36.34 23.50 6.49
C LEU A 446 36.33 23.86 5.00
N ASP A 447 37.46 24.34 4.49
CA ASP A 447 37.78 24.28 3.08
C ASP A 447 38.38 22.88 2.82
N SER A 448 37.55 21.98 2.30
CA SER A 448 37.97 20.70 1.70
C SER A 448 37.68 20.70 0.23
#